data_AF-A0A7W3A9F6-F1
#
_entry.id   AF-A0A7W3A9F6-F1
#
_cell.length_a   1.000
_cell.length_b   1.000
_cell.length_c   1.000
_cell.angle_alpha   90.00
_cell.angle_beta   90.00
_cell.angle_gamma   90.00
#
_symmetry.space_group_name_H-M   'P 1'
#
loop_
_entity.id
_entity.type
_entity.pdbx_description
1 polymer ?
#
loop_
_entity_poly.entity_id
_entity_poly.type
_entity_poly.pdbx_seq_one_letter_code
_entity_poly.pdbx_strand_id
1 'polypeptide(L)'
;MPKAPFGAVFFIFISLVIFGLAPLLFSGHPQIAWLITLLMLVIFCMGIGYTINGRFNGIFIDYRNRLSLSKLQALCWSVLVLSALYTAAIIRIRNGTQSPLDIVLDNSLLAIMGISLTSLAAAPAILNIKEDNKSSELAAQQVSQALNKPAEDIIFSGKIFYFSSAELASWLDLFRGEESTNAGSADLGKIQQFIITFILLAVYGVMLFQYFNPAIPQAKTEWSWLSHFPPVSESMSWLLGISHAGYLAYKAAPHGDSSSTAPSANNNTTSSGAG
;
A
#
# COMPACT_ATOMS: atom_id res chain seq x y z
N MET A 1 12.39 6.50 22.98
CA MET A 1 11.04 6.12 22.51
C MET A 1 10.14 7.33 22.66
N PRO A 2 9.62 7.92 21.58
CA PRO A 2 8.60 8.95 21.72
C PRO A 2 7.38 8.31 22.39
N LYS A 3 6.99 8.81 23.56
CA LYS A 3 5.76 8.36 24.23
C LYS A 3 4.61 8.77 23.32
N ALA A 4 3.76 7.82 22.94
CA ALA A 4 2.53 8.14 22.23
C ALA A 4 1.80 9.23 23.05
N PRO A 5 1.46 10.39 22.45
CA PRO A 5 0.75 11.42 23.18
C PRO A 5 -0.54 10.80 23.69
N PHE A 6 -0.88 11.03 24.96
CA PHE A 6 -2.04 10.43 25.62
C PHE A 6 -3.33 10.55 24.79
N GLY A 7 -3.48 11.65 24.03
CA GLY A 7 -4.56 11.84 23.08
C GLY A 7 -4.64 10.79 21.96
N ALA A 8 -3.52 10.36 21.39
CA ALA A 8 -3.52 9.36 20.31
C ALA A 8 -4.02 7.99 20.78
N VAL A 9 -3.62 7.57 22.00
CA VAL A 9 -4.10 6.31 22.60
C VAL A 9 -5.60 6.38 22.88
N PHE A 10 -6.08 7.53 23.36
CA PHE A 10 -7.50 7.77 23.59
C PHE A 10 -8.32 7.71 22.28
N PHE A 11 -7.83 8.32 21.19
CA PHE A 11 -8.49 8.25 19.88
C PHE A 11 -8.55 6.82 19.32
N ILE A 12 -7.48 6.05 19.45
CA ILE A 12 -7.44 4.63 19.02
C ILE A 12 -8.48 3.81 19.80
N PHE A 13 -8.57 4.03 21.12
CA PHE A 13 -9.55 3.33 21.95
C PHE A 13 -10.98 3.69 21.57
N ILE A 14 -11.27 4.98 21.37
CA ILE A 14 -12.58 5.43 20.90
C ILE A 14 -12.93 4.82 19.55
N SER A 15 -12.01 4.83 18.57
CA SER A 15 -12.30 4.29 17.25
C SER A 15 -12.60 2.79 17.31
N LEU A 16 -11.92 2.04 18.19
CA LEU A 16 -12.17 0.62 18.41
C LEU A 16 -13.55 0.36 19.04
N VAL A 17 -13.96 1.19 20.01
CA VAL A 17 -15.28 1.09 20.63
C VAL A 17 -16.39 1.40 19.63
N ILE A 18 -16.24 2.46 18.82
CA ILE A 18 -17.22 2.81 17.79
C ILE A 18 -17.26 1.75 16.70
N PHE A 19 -16.10 1.22 16.28
CA PHE A 19 -16.02 0.07 15.36
C PHE A 19 -16.85 -1.11 15.87
N GLY A 20 -16.72 -1.46 17.16
CA GLY A 20 -17.46 -2.56 17.78
C GLY A 20 -18.98 -2.33 17.89
N LEU A 21 -19.39 -1.08 18.09
CA LEU A 21 -20.80 -0.74 18.33
C LEU A 21 -21.56 -0.34 17.06
N ALA A 22 -20.87 0.09 16.00
CA ALA A 22 -21.52 0.67 14.81
C ALA A 22 -22.55 -0.27 14.15
N PRO A 23 -22.27 -1.56 13.92
CA PRO A 23 -23.27 -2.47 13.35
C PRO A 23 -24.46 -2.77 14.27
N LEU A 24 -24.31 -2.57 15.58
CA LEU A 24 -25.39 -2.72 16.56
C LEU A 24 -26.28 -1.48 16.60
N LEU A 25 -25.68 -0.28 16.57
CA LEU A 25 -26.38 1.01 16.67
C LEU A 25 -27.14 1.37 15.39
N PHE A 26 -26.56 1.11 14.22
CA PHE A 26 -27.11 1.49 12.92
C PHE A 26 -27.81 0.34 12.19
N SER A 27 -28.39 -0.61 12.95
CA SER A 27 -28.94 -1.83 12.37
C SER A 27 -30.07 -1.64 11.36
N GLY A 28 -30.79 -0.51 11.43
CA GLY A 28 -31.83 -0.16 10.44
C GLY A 28 -31.27 0.26 9.08
N HIS A 29 -29.99 0.61 9.01
CA HIS A 29 -29.31 1.08 7.80
C HIS A 29 -27.94 0.38 7.68
N PRO A 30 -27.90 -0.91 7.28
CA PRO A 30 -26.67 -1.70 7.23
C PRO A 30 -25.56 -1.07 6.38
N GLN A 31 -25.90 -0.36 5.30
CA GLN A 31 -24.93 0.37 4.49
C GLN A 31 -24.21 1.49 5.27
N ILE A 32 -24.93 2.19 6.16
CA ILE A 32 -24.35 3.25 7.00
C ILE A 32 -23.50 2.62 8.10
N ALA A 33 -23.99 1.54 8.72
CA ALA A 33 -23.23 0.76 9.70
C ALA A 33 -21.87 0.30 9.13
N TRP A 34 -21.87 -0.22 7.90
CA TRP A 34 -20.65 -0.63 7.23
C TRP A 34 -19.73 0.55 6.93
N LEU A 35 -20.24 1.68 6.41
CA LEU A 35 -19.42 2.87 6.15
C LEU A 35 -18.77 3.42 7.42
N ILE A 36 -19.49 3.44 8.54
CA ILE A 36 -18.93 3.85 9.84
C ILE A 36 -17.85 2.85 10.28
N THR A 37 -18.11 1.55 10.16
CA THR A 37 -17.15 0.49 10.48
C THR A 37 -15.87 0.63 9.66
N LEU A 38 -16.00 0.82 8.35
CA LEU A 38 -14.89 1.07 7.42
C LEU A 38 -14.10 2.30 7.85
N LEU A 39 -14.78 3.42 8.10
CA LEU A 39 -14.15 4.67 8.51
C LEU A 39 -13.41 4.53 9.85
N MET A 40 -14.01 3.87 10.84
CA MET A 40 -13.38 3.66 12.15
C MET A 40 -12.15 2.75 12.05
N LEU A 41 -12.17 1.76 11.16
CA LEU A 41 -11.02 0.89 10.91
C LEU A 41 -9.87 1.65 10.21
N VAL A 42 -10.20 2.56 9.27
CA VAL A 42 -9.21 3.48 8.68
C VAL A 42 -8.58 4.38 9.75
N ILE A 43 -9.42 5.01 10.60
CA ILE A 43 -8.95 5.89 11.69
C ILE A 43 -8.07 5.12 12.67
N PHE A 44 -8.46 3.89 13.02
CA PHE A 44 -7.67 3.01 13.88
C PHE A 44 -6.27 2.76 13.29
N CYS A 45 -6.19 2.38 12.01
CA CYS A 45 -4.92 2.16 11.32
C CYS A 45 -4.07 3.44 11.23
N MET A 46 -4.68 4.60 10.94
CA MET A 46 -3.98 5.89 10.92
C MET A 46 -3.47 6.29 12.31
N GLY A 47 -4.24 6.00 13.37
CA GLY A 47 -3.83 6.21 14.76
C GLY A 47 -2.59 5.41 15.11
N ILE A 48 -2.55 4.12 14.74
CA ILE A 48 -1.35 3.28 14.88
C ILE A 48 -0.17 3.90 14.12
N GLY A 49 -0.37 4.29 12.87
CA GLY A 49 0.67 4.95 12.06
C GLY A 49 1.24 6.21 12.71
N TYR A 50 0.36 7.03 13.29
CA TYR A 50 0.74 8.25 14.01
C TYR A 50 1.54 7.94 15.28
N THR A 51 1.16 6.93 16.05
CA THR A 51 1.90 6.56 17.27
C THR A 51 3.29 6.01 17.01
N ILE A 52 3.52 5.36 15.86
CA ILE A 52 4.81 4.76 15.49
C ILE A 52 5.73 5.79 14.84
N ASN A 53 5.24 6.52 13.83
CA ASN A 53 6.06 7.37 12.96
C ASN A 53 5.76 8.88 13.10
N GLY A 54 4.89 9.28 14.03
CA GLY A 54 4.52 10.69 14.26
C GLY A 54 3.67 11.31 13.14
N ARG A 55 3.21 10.52 12.17
CA ARG A 55 2.47 10.99 10.98
C ARG A 55 1.26 10.10 10.70
N PHE A 56 0.17 10.68 10.22
CA PHE A 56 -1.05 9.92 9.86
C PHE A 56 -0.83 8.91 8.72
N ASN A 57 0.08 9.21 7.78
CA ASN A 57 0.52 8.29 6.73
C ASN A 57 1.66 7.37 7.18
N GLY A 58 2.00 7.40 8.48
CA GLY A 58 3.09 6.64 9.08
C GLY A 58 2.98 5.14 8.89
N ILE A 59 1.77 4.58 8.81
CA ILE A 59 1.57 3.14 8.61
C ILE A 59 2.12 2.64 7.26
N PHE A 60 2.17 3.52 6.26
CA PHE A 60 2.65 3.19 4.92
C PHE A 60 4.16 3.37 4.77
N ILE A 61 4.82 3.95 5.78
CA ILE A 61 6.27 4.16 5.75
C ILE A 61 6.96 2.81 5.94
N ASP A 62 7.88 2.49 5.04
CA ASP A 62 8.73 1.30 5.10
C ASP A 62 10.00 1.54 5.93
N TYR A 63 10.86 0.50 6.01
CA TYR A 63 12.12 0.58 6.73
C TYR A 63 13.10 1.61 6.15
N ARG A 64 12.82 2.14 4.94
CA ARG A 64 13.62 3.14 4.24
C ARG A 64 13.15 4.56 4.48
N ASN A 65 12.19 4.73 5.39
CA ASN A 65 11.52 6.00 5.65
C ASN A 65 10.83 6.58 4.40
N ARG A 66 10.33 5.71 3.50
CA ARG A 66 9.56 6.10 2.30
C ARG A 66 8.18 5.46 2.32
N LEU A 67 7.20 6.10 1.68
CA LEU A 67 5.86 5.51 1.54
C LEU A 67 5.89 4.36 0.55
N SER A 68 5.38 3.20 0.96
CA SER A 68 5.30 2.00 0.12
C SER A 68 3.91 1.78 -0.46
N LEU A 69 3.86 1.63 -1.78
CA LEU A 69 2.63 1.31 -2.52
C LEU A 69 2.05 -0.04 -2.11
N SER A 70 2.88 -1.06 -1.90
CA SER A 70 2.40 -2.39 -1.53
C SER A 70 1.78 -2.42 -0.12
N LYS A 71 2.32 -1.63 0.81
CA LYS A 71 1.70 -1.40 2.15
C LYS A 71 0.34 -0.74 2.02
N LEU A 72 0.23 0.29 1.18
CA LEU A 72 -1.03 0.99 0.93
C LEU A 72 -2.09 0.04 0.37
N GLN A 73 -1.76 -0.69 -0.70
CA GLN A 73 -2.69 -1.60 -1.37
C GLN A 73 -3.15 -2.74 -0.44
N ALA A 74 -2.22 -3.38 0.27
CA ALA A 74 -2.56 -4.44 1.22
C ALA A 74 -3.49 -3.91 2.32
N LEU A 75 -3.20 -2.73 2.89
CA LEU A 75 -4.05 -2.13 3.91
C LEU A 75 -5.45 -1.80 3.36
N CYS A 76 -5.54 -1.19 2.18
CA CYS A 76 -6.82 -0.83 1.58
C CYS A 76 -7.71 -2.06 1.34
N TRP A 77 -7.17 -3.14 0.77
CA TRP A 77 -7.91 -4.38 0.56
C TRP A 77 -8.33 -5.02 1.89
N SER A 78 -7.40 -5.12 2.86
CA SER A 78 -7.71 -5.69 4.17
C SER A 78 -8.79 -4.89 4.90
N VAL A 79 -8.69 -3.57 4.95
CA VAL A 79 -9.68 -2.71 5.62
C VAL A 79 -11.05 -2.81 4.94
N LEU A 80 -11.09 -2.82 3.61
CA LEU A 80 -12.34 -2.94 2.85
C LEU A 80 -13.05 -4.28 3.12
N VAL A 81 -12.33 -5.40 3.02
CA VAL A 81 -12.91 -6.74 3.18
C VAL A 81 -13.23 -7.04 4.65
N LEU A 82 -12.33 -6.71 5.59
CA LEU A 82 -12.56 -6.98 7.01
C LEU A 82 -13.71 -6.15 7.58
N SER A 83 -13.86 -4.88 7.18
CA SER A 83 -15.00 -4.06 7.61
C SER A 83 -16.34 -4.63 7.14
N ALA A 84 -16.40 -5.13 5.90
CA ALA A 84 -17.58 -5.80 5.35
C ALA A 84 -17.86 -7.11 6.08
N LEU A 85 -16.84 -7.97 6.28
CA LEU A 85 -16.97 -9.25 6.99
C LEU A 85 -17.49 -9.05 8.41
N TYR A 86 -16.91 -8.11 9.14
CA TYR A 86 -17.35 -7.77 10.48
C TYR A 86 -18.82 -7.32 10.49
N THR A 87 -19.19 -6.39 9.60
CA THR A 87 -20.56 -5.87 9.52
C THR A 87 -21.55 -7.00 9.20
N ALA A 88 -21.25 -7.84 8.22
CA ALA A 88 -22.07 -8.98 7.84
C ALA A 88 -22.23 -9.99 8.99
N ALA A 89 -21.13 -10.33 9.69
CA ALA A 89 -21.17 -11.25 10.83
C ALA A 89 -22.07 -10.73 11.96
N ILE A 90 -21.98 -9.45 12.33
CA ILE A 90 -22.85 -8.87 13.36
C ILE A 90 -24.31 -8.89 12.95
N ILE A 91 -24.62 -8.59 11.68
CA ILE A 91 -26.00 -8.67 11.17
C ILE A 91 -26.52 -10.12 11.26
N ARG A 92 -25.71 -11.13 10.92
CA ARG A 92 -26.08 -12.56 11.04
C ARG A 92 -26.31 -12.98 12.49
N ILE A 93 -25.47 -12.52 13.43
CA ILE A 93 -25.68 -12.73 14.88
C ILE A 93 -27.04 -12.19 15.31
N ARG A 94 -27.36 -10.93 14.94
CA ARG A 94 -28.63 -10.30 15.31
C ARG A 94 -29.84 -11.02 14.74
N ASN A 95 -29.69 -11.63 13.57
CA ASN A 95 -30.75 -12.39 12.91
C ASN A 95 -30.87 -13.83 13.41
N GLY A 96 -30.09 -14.24 14.42
CA GLY A 96 -30.16 -15.58 15.02
C GLY A 96 -29.58 -16.70 14.15
N THR A 97 -28.67 -16.37 13.21
CA THR A 97 -27.99 -17.39 12.39
C THR A 97 -27.06 -18.23 13.29
N GLN A 98 -27.16 -19.56 13.22
CA GLN A 98 -26.36 -20.47 14.05
C GLN A 98 -24.86 -20.40 13.79
N SER A 99 -24.47 -20.10 12.54
CA SER A 99 -23.07 -19.97 12.10
C SER A 99 -22.80 -18.58 11.50
N PRO A 100 -22.66 -17.52 12.31
CA PRO A 100 -22.51 -16.15 11.81
C PRO A 100 -21.22 -15.88 11.01
N LEU A 101 -20.17 -16.66 11.28
CA LEU A 101 -18.87 -16.54 10.62
C LEU A 101 -18.76 -17.35 9.32
N ASP A 102 -19.76 -18.17 9.00
CA ASP A 102 -19.77 -19.00 7.80
C ASP A 102 -20.17 -18.17 6.57
N ILE A 103 -19.32 -17.20 6.21
CA ILE A 103 -19.50 -16.27 5.10
C ILE A 103 -18.49 -16.68 4.03
N VAL A 104 -18.98 -17.10 2.88
CA VAL A 104 -18.16 -17.55 1.76
C VAL A 104 -17.64 -16.32 1.01
N LEU A 105 -16.32 -16.22 0.95
CA LEU A 105 -15.62 -15.26 0.10
C LEU A 105 -15.37 -15.88 -1.27
N ASP A 106 -15.54 -15.07 -2.31
CA ASP A 106 -15.27 -15.49 -3.68
C ASP A 106 -13.77 -15.80 -3.89
N ASN A 107 -13.48 -16.82 -4.69
CA ASN A 107 -12.09 -17.26 -4.94
C ASN A 107 -11.26 -16.18 -5.61
N SER A 108 -11.86 -15.38 -6.51
CA SER A 108 -11.18 -14.27 -7.18
C SER A 108 -10.84 -13.15 -6.18
N LEU A 109 -11.71 -12.88 -5.21
CA LEU A 109 -11.43 -11.93 -4.13
C LEU A 109 -10.29 -12.40 -3.22
N LEU A 110 -10.30 -13.69 -2.84
CA LEU A 110 -9.21 -14.29 -2.06
C LEU A 110 -7.88 -14.23 -2.82
N ALA A 111 -7.90 -14.51 -4.12
CA ALA A 111 -6.71 -14.39 -4.97
C ALA A 111 -6.18 -12.95 -5.00
N ILE A 112 -7.05 -11.96 -5.19
CA ILE A 112 -6.69 -10.53 -5.17
C ILE A 112 -6.02 -10.13 -3.85
N MET A 113 -6.59 -10.56 -2.71
CA MET A 113 -5.99 -10.31 -1.39
C MET A 113 -4.65 -11.02 -1.23
N GLY A 114 -4.55 -12.29 -1.61
CA GLY A 114 -3.33 -13.10 -1.53
C GLY A 114 -2.19 -12.51 -2.38
N ILE A 115 -2.48 -12.05 -3.59
CA ILE A 115 -1.53 -11.37 -4.48
C ILE A 115 -1.01 -10.06 -3.85
N SER A 116 -1.91 -9.28 -3.25
CA SER A 116 -1.57 -8.03 -2.56
C SER A 116 -0.65 -8.27 -1.37
N LEU A 117 -0.97 -9.27 -0.54
CA LEU A 117 -0.14 -9.68 0.60
C LEU A 117 1.21 -10.27 0.17
N THR A 118 1.24 -11.05 -0.90
CA THR A 118 2.49 -11.60 -1.44
C THR A 118 3.41 -10.48 -1.92
N SER A 119 2.87 -9.47 -2.60
CA SER A 119 3.66 -8.32 -3.05
C SER A 119 4.12 -7.41 -1.91
N LEU A 120 3.36 -7.34 -0.82
CA LEU A 120 3.79 -6.66 0.40
C LEU A 120 5.09 -7.26 0.98
N ALA A 121 5.21 -8.60 0.95
CA ALA A 121 6.41 -9.30 1.44
C ALA A 121 7.53 -9.34 0.39
N ALA A 122 7.20 -9.56 -0.89
CA ALA A 122 8.18 -9.72 -1.96
C ALA A 122 8.90 -8.40 -2.30
N ALA A 123 8.17 -7.26 -2.30
CA ALA A 123 8.76 -5.97 -2.65
C ALA A 123 9.98 -5.58 -1.80
N PRO A 124 9.92 -5.57 -0.44
CA PRO A 124 11.10 -5.29 0.38
C PRO A 124 12.18 -6.37 0.24
N ALA A 125 11.83 -7.65 0.09
CA ALA A 125 12.81 -8.72 -0.09
C ALA A 125 13.66 -8.52 -1.37
N ILE A 126 13.05 -8.11 -2.48
CA ILE A 126 13.76 -7.79 -3.73
C ILE A 126 14.70 -6.59 -3.52
N LEU A 127 14.28 -5.59 -2.74
CA LEU A 127 15.07 -4.39 -2.49
C LEU A 127 16.26 -4.66 -1.57
N ASN A 128 16.09 -5.50 -0.54
CA ASN A 128 17.18 -5.92 0.34
C ASN A 128 18.32 -6.61 -0.44
N ILE A 129 18.01 -7.34 -1.51
CA ILE A 129 19.03 -7.98 -2.37
C ILE A 129 19.86 -6.92 -3.13
N LYS A 130 19.32 -5.72 -3.33
CA LYS A 130 19.98 -4.60 -4.02
C LYS A 130 20.78 -3.68 -3.08
N GLU A 131 20.78 -3.97 -1.77
CA GLU A 131 21.58 -3.26 -0.78
C GLU A 131 23.06 -3.64 -0.89
N ASP A 132 23.94 -2.64 -0.90
CA ASP A 132 25.39 -2.80 -0.78
C ASP A 132 25.90 -1.73 0.19
N ASN A 133 26.82 -2.08 1.10
CA ASN A 133 27.28 -1.18 2.16
C ASN A 133 28.24 -0.08 1.68
N LYS A 134 28.36 0.13 0.36
CA LYS A 134 29.21 1.16 -0.23
C LYS A 134 28.44 2.47 -0.34
N SER A 135 28.78 3.40 0.53
CA SER A 135 28.32 4.79 0.43
C SER A 135 28.90 5.45 -0.83
N SER A 136 28.03 6.00 -1.68
CA SER A 136 28.43 6.79 -2.85
C SER A 136 27.96 8.23 -2.68
N GLU A 137 28.89 9.14 -2.41
CA GLU A 137 28.61 10.58 -2.26
C GLU A 137 28.00 11.18 -3.53
N LEU A 138 28.41 10.71 -4.71
CA LEU A 138 27.87 11.14 -6.00
C LEU A 138 26.39 10.77 -6.15
N ALA A 139 26.00 9.58 -5.69
CA ALA A 139 24.61 9.15 -5.72
C ALA A 139 23.74 10.01 -4.78
N ALA A 140 24.27 10.42 -3.63
CA ALA A 140 23.58 11.32 -2.70
C ALA A 140 23.28 12.68 -3.28
N GLN A 141 24.24 13.25 -4.00
CA GLN A 141 24.04 14.53 -4.68
C GLN A 141 23.01 14.41 -5.81
N GLN A 142 23.03 13.32 -6.58
CA GLN A 142 22.06 13.06 -7.65
C GLN A 142 20.63 12.97 -7.11
N VAL A 143 20.40 12.19 -6.04
CA VAL A 143 19.08 12.05 -5.43
C VAL A 143 18.64 13.34 -4.74
N SER A 144 19.56 14.04 -4.06
CA SER A 144 19.31 15.34 -3.44
C SER A 144 18.79 16.36 -4.46
N GLN A 145 19.46 16.47 -5.62
CA GLN A 145 19.04 17.34 -6.72
C GLN A 145 17.70 16.89 -7.32
N ALA A 146 17.53 15.60 -7.57
CA ALA A 146 16.32 15.07 -8.21
C ALA A 146 15.06 15.20 -7.32
N LEU A 147 15.23 15.11 -5.99
CA LEU A 147 14.12 15.16 -5.03
C LEU A 147 13.97 16.51 -4.33
N ASN A 148 14.89 17.44 -4.53
CA ASN A 148 15.01 18.69 -3.79
C ASN A 148 15.00 18.46 -2.26
N LYS A 149 15.92 17.61 -1.79
CA LYS A 149 16.07 17.22 -0.38
C LYS A 149 17.52 17.37 0.09
N PRO A 150 17.77 17.64 1.38
CA PRO A 150 19.14 17.73 1.91
C PRO A 150 19.90 16.43 1.68
N ALA A 151 21.12 16.51 1.12
CA ALA A 151 21.94 15.33 0.84
C ALA A 151 22.37 14.60 2.14
N GLU A 152 22.52 15.35 3.24
CA GLU A 152 22.85 14.83 4.57
C GLU A 152 21.79 13.88 5.14
N ASP A 153 20.55 14.02 4.68
CA ASP A 153 19.44 13.17 5.11
C ASP A 153 19.20 11.96 4.19
N ILE A 154 20.07 11.75 3.20
CA ILE A 154 19.94 10.66 2.23
C ILE A 154 21.07 9.65 2.46
N ILE A 155 20.69 8.48 2.97
CA ILE A 155 21.61 7.38 3.24
C ILE A 155 21.58 6.42 2.05
N PHE A 156 22.74 6.04 1.54
CA PHE A 156 22.87 5.09 0.43
C PHE A 156 23.18 3.70 0.94
N SER A 157 22.49 2.71 0.37
CA SER A 157 22.86 1.30 0.48
C SER A 157 22.78 0.69 -0.91
N GLY A 158 23.91 0.72 -1.62
CA GLY A 158 24.06 0.14 -2.95
C GLY A 158 23.31 0.94 -4.01
N LYS A 159 22.37 0.28 -4.68
CA LYS A 159 21.57 0.90 -5.75
C LYS A 159 20.37 1.70 -5.22
N ILE A 160 20.01 1.51 -3.95
CA ILE A 160 18.84 2.13 -3.33
C ILE A 160 19.22 3.15 -2.26
N PHE A 161 18.27 4.00 -1.90
CA PHE A 161 18.47 5.07 -0.92
C PHE A 161 17.34 5.13 0.11
N TYR A 162 17.65 5.75 1.25
CA TYR A 162 16.84 5.86 2.45
C TYR A 162 16.81 7.30 2.90
N PHE A 163 15.75 7.69 3.61
CA PHE A 163 15.76 8.94 4.35
C PHE A 163 16.18 8.70 5.80
N SER A 164 16.92 9.65 6.38
CA SER A 164 17.33 9.62 7.79
C SER A 164 16.15 9.70 8.76
N SER A 165 15.01 10.25 8.32
CA SER A 165 13.80 10.39 9.12
C SER A 165 12.53 10.13 8.30
N ALA A 166 11.53 9.54 8.95
CA ALA A 166 10.17 9.36 8.43
C ALA A 166 9.49 10.68 8.05
N GLU A 167 9.97 11.83 8.55
CA GLU A 167 9.43 13.14 8.23
C GLU A 167 9.66 13.55 6.76
N LEU A 168 10.67 12.97 6.13
CA LEU A 168 11.03 13.25 4.74
C LEU A 168 10.19 12.46 3.74
N ALA A 169 9.44 11.45 4.20
CA ALA A 169 8.55 10.65 3.36
C ALA A 169 7.50 11.52 2.66
N SER A 170 7.41 11.41 1.33
CA SER A 170 6.48 12.17 0.49
C SER A 170 5.48 11.25 -0.19
N TRP A 171 4.24 11.70 -0.38
CA TRP A 171 3.22 10.97 -1.17
C TRP A 171 3.66 10.67 -2.59
N LEU A 172 4.54 11.50 -3.16
CA LEU A 172 5.14 11.25 -4.47
C LEU A 172 6.05 10.01 -4.50
N ASP A 173 6.53 9.52 -3.35
CA ASP A 173 7.33 8.30 -3.27
C ASP A 173 6.56 7.05 -3.70
N LEU A 174 5.22 7.09 -3.63
CA LEU A 174 4.35 6.03 -4.14
C LEU A 174 4.46 5.86 -5.66
N PHE A 175 4.92 6.89 -6.37
CA PHE A 175 4.98 6.93 -7.84
C PHE A 175 6.39 7.13 -8.38
N ARG A 176 7.38 7.27 -7.50
CA ARG A 176 8.78 7.51 -7.88
C ARG A 176 9.61 6.25 -7.82
N GLY A 177 10.69 6.27 -8.58
CA GLY A 177 11.73 5.27 -8.55
C GLY A 177 12.34 5.04 -7.16
N GLU A 178 12.95 3.88 -6.98
CA GLU A 178 13.57 3.44 -5.73
C GLU A 178 15.08 3.32 -5.79
N GLU A 179 15.65 3.48 -6.99
CA GLU A 179 17.09 3.46 -7.23
C GLU A 179 17.62 4.89 -7.37
N SER A 180 18.91 5.07 -7.09
CA SER A 180 19.57 6.38 -7.15
C SER A 180 19.46 7.04 -8.52
N THR A 181 19.54 6.24 -9.58
CA THR A 181 19.46 6.62 -10.99
C THR A 181 18.07 7.07 -11.44
N ASN A 182 17.01 6.60 -10.76
CA ASN A 182 15.61 6.83 -11.15
C ASN A 182 14.78 7.53 -10.06
N ALA A 183 15.41 7.99 -8.97
CA ALA A 183 14.75 8.54 -7.79
C ALA A 183 13.75 9.67 -8.09
N GLY A 184 14.09 10.60 -9.00
CA GLY A 184 13.22 11.71 -9.39
C GLY A 184 12.20 11.38 -10.48
N SER A 185 12.32 10.20 -11.11
CA SER A 185 11.50 9.81 -12.25
C SER A 185 10.22 9.08 -11.82
N ALA A 186 9.19 9.18 -12.64
CA ALA A 186 7.95 8.44 -12.47
C ALA A 186 8.16 6.96 -12.78
N ASP A 187 7.76 6.10 -11.85
CA ASP A 187 7.78 4.64 -11.99
C ASP A 187 6.46 4.18 -12.60
N LEU A 188 6.51 3.81 -13.89
CA LEU A 188 5.34 3.38 -14.64
C LEU A 188 4.70 2.11 -14.04
N GLY A 189 5.51 1.19 -13.50
CA GLY A 189 5.03 -0.04 -12.88
C GLY A 189 4.19 0.27 -11.63
N LYS A 190 4.67 1.16 -10.76
CA LYS A 190 3.92 1.64 -9.59
C LYS A 190 2.64 2.38 -9.98
N ILE A 191 2.71 3.25 -11.00
CA ILE A 191 1.56 4.03 -11.47
C ILE A 191 0.46 3.11 -12.01
N GLN A 192 0.81 2.18 -12.89
CA GLN A 192 -0.14 1.20 -13.45
C GLN A 192 -0.79 0.38 -12.33
N GLN A 193 0.02 -0.11 -11.40
CA GLN A 193 -0.46 -0.94 -10.30
C GLN A 193 -1.39 -0.15 -9.35
N PHE A 194 -1.06 1.11 -9.06
CA PHE A 194 -1.91 2.01 -8.29
C PHE A 194 -3.26 2.21 -8.98
N ILE A 195 -3.27 2.58 -10.27
CA ILE A 195 -4.50 2.86 -11.03
C ILE A 195 -5.42 1.63 -11.03
N ILE A 196 -4.88 0.46 -11.39
CA ILE A 196 -5.66 -0.78 -11.44
C ILE A 196 -6.24 -1.09 -10.06
N THR A 197 -5.41 -1.05 -9.01
CA THR A 197 -5.88 -1.39 -7.65
C THR A 197 -6.96 -0.44 -7.16
N PHE A 198 -6.81 0.88 -7.35
CA PHE A 198 -7.79 1.84 -6.87
C PHE A 198 -9.10 1.80 -7.66
N ILE A 199 -9.06 1.51 -8.97
CA ILE A 199 -10.29 1.25 -9.74
C ILE A 199 -11.03 0.04 -9.17
N LEU A 200 -10.32 -1.07 -8.94
CA LEU A 200 -10.91 -2.29 -8.40
C LEU A 200 -11.48 -2.07 -6.98
N LEU A 201 -10.75 -1.38 -6.11
CA LEU A 201 -11.23 -1.02 -4.77
C LEU A 201 -12.50 -0.16 -4.83
N ALA A 202 -12.56 0.82 -5.73
CA ALA A 202 -13.72 1.69 -5.88
C ALA A 202 -14.95 0.90 -6.37
N VAL A 203 -14.78 0.09 -7.41
CA VAL A 203 -15.87 -0.75 -7.95
C VAL A 203 -16.36 -1.73 -6.89
N TYR A 204 -15.44 -2.43 -6.22
CA TYR A 204 -15.81 -3.39 -5.18
C TYR A 204 -16.44 -2.73 -3.95
N GLY A 205 -15.95 -1.54 -3.57
CA GLY A 205 -16.57 -0.74 -2.50
C GLY A 205 -18.00 -0.33 -2.83
N VAL A 206 -18.29 0.05 -4.07
CA VAL A 206 -19.66 0.34 -4.53
C VAL A 206 -20.51 -0.94 -4.52
N MET A 207 -19.96 -2.08 -4.94
CA MET A 207 -20.65 -3.37 -4.86
C MET A 207 -21.01 -3.74 -3.42
N LEU A 208 -20.11 -3.54 -2.46
CA LEU A 208 -20.37 -3.74 -1.04
C LEU A 208 -21.40 -2.75 -0.48
N PHE A 209 -21.33 -1.48 -0.90
CA PHE A 209 -22.32 -0.48 -0.49
C PHE A 209 -23.74 -0.89 -0.95
N GLN A 210 -23.87 -1.33 -2.20
CA GLN A 210 -25.11 -1.84 -2.75
C GLN A 210 -25.56 -3.14 -2.08
N TYR A 211 -24.61 -4.02 -1.77
CA TYR A 211 -24.86 -5.28 -1.05
C TYR A 211 -25.51 -5.04 0.31
N PHE A 212 -25.04 -4.04 1.07
CA PHE A 212 -25.64 -3.68 2.36
C PHE A 212 -26.88 -2.78 2.25
N ASN A 213 -27.31 -2.37 1.05
CA ASN A 213 -28.46 -1.48 0.88
C ASN A 213 -29.78 -2.27 0.85
N PRO A 214 -30.66 -2.14 1.87
CA PRO A 214 -31.90 -2.90 1.95
C PRO A 214 -32.94 -2.52 0.88
N ALA A 215 -32.78 -1.35 0.24
CA ALA A 215 -33.67 -0.86 -0.82
C ALA A 215 -33.47 -1.59 -2.16
N ILE A 216 -32.32 -2.26 -2.35
CA ILE A 216 -32.07 -3.05 -3.54
C ILE A 216 -32.70 -4.44 -3.33
N PRO A 217 -33.66 -4.88 -4.18
CA PRO A 217 -34.22 -6.21 -4.08
C PRO A 217 -33.16 -7.24 -4.49
N GLN A 218 -32.33 -7.65 -3.54
CA GLN A 218 -31.68 -8.97 -3.59
C GLN A 218 -32.82 -10.01 -3.63
N ALA A 219 -32.62 -11.20 -4.20
CA ALA A 219 -33.63 -12.26 -4.13
C ALA A 219 -33.85 -12.64 -2.64
N LYS A 220 -34.79 -11.93 -1.98
CA LYS A 220 -35.05 -11.91 -0.54
C LYS A 220 -35.83 -13.15 -0.10
N THR A 221 -35.41 -14.32 -0.55
CA THR A 221 -35.83 -15.59 0.01
C THR A 221 -34.76 -16.01 1.01
N GLU A 222 -34.97 -15.56 2.25
CA GLU A 222 -34.14 -15.77 3.44
C GLU A 222 -32.79 -15.01 3.50
N TRP A 223 -32.19 -14.96 4.69
CA TRP A 223 -30.89 -14.34 4.98
C TRP A 223 -29.69 -15.01 4.27
N SER A 224 -29.96 -15.93 3.35
CA SER A 224 -28.96 -16.67 2.56
C SER A 224 -28.08 -15.76 1.70
N TRP A 225 -28.60 -14.61 1.26
CA TRP A 225 -27.83 -13.62 0.50
C TRP A 225 -26.64 -13.04 1.29
N LEU A 226 -26.70 -13.08 2.63
CA LEU A 226 -25.62 -12.62 3.50
C LEU A 226 -24.52 -13.68 3.72
N SER A 227 -24.69 -14.88 3.15
CA SER A 227 -23.72 -15.98 3.22
C SER A 227 -22.66 -15.91 2.13
N HIS A 228 -22.84 -15.09 1.09
CA HIS A 228 -21.89 -14.92 -0.01
C HIS A 228 -21.62 -13.45 -0.27
N PHE A 229 -20.34 -13.08 -0.35
CA PHE A 229 -19.95 -11.73 -0.76
C PHE A 229 -20.14 -11.52 -2.26
N PRO A 230 -20.27 -10.26 -2.72
CA PRO A 230 -20.33 -9.97 -4.14
C PRO A 230 -19.14 -10.62 -4.87
N PRO A 231 -19.39 -11.40 -5.93
CA PRO A 231 -18.32 -12.09 -6.65
C PRO A 231 -17.45 -11.07 -7.39
N VAL A 232 -16.16 -11.37 -7.52
CA VAL A 232 -15.25 -10.60 -8.38
C VAL A 232 -15.01 -11.41 -9.64
N SER A 233 -15.04 -10.76 -10.81
CA SER A 233 -14.77 -11.47 -12.06
C SER A 233 -13.35 -12.04 -12.07
N GLU A 234 -13.21 -13.24 -12.64
CA GLU A 234 -11.91 -13.88 -12.78
C GLU A 234 -10.95 -13.01 -13.60
N SER A 235 -11.44 -12.36 -14.65
CA SER A 235 -10.67 -11.42 -15.46
C SER A 235 -10.10 -10.23 -14.66
N MET A 236 -10.83 -9.72 -13.66
CA MET A 236 -10.32 -8.67 -12.77
C MET A 236 -9.21 -9.20 -11.84
N SER A 237 -9.36 -10.42 -11.34
CA SER A 237 -8.31 -11.10 -10.56
C SER A 237 -7.04 -11.29 -11.41
N TRP A 238 -7.19 -11.78 -12.64
CA TRP A 238 -6.09 -11.91 -13.59
C TRP A 238 -5.43 -10.57 -13.93
N LEU A 239 -6.21 -9.51 -14.18
CA LEU A 239 -5.68 -8.18 -14.46
C LEU A 239 -4.82 -7.68 -13.29
N LEU A 240 -5.27 -7.87 -12.05
CA LEU A 240 -4.50 -7.51 -10.88
C LEU A 240 -3.24 -8.39 -10.74
N GLY A 241 -3.37 -9.71 -10.92
CA GLY A 241 -2.24 -10.64 -10.88
C GLY A 241 -1.15 -10.29 -11.88
N ILE A 242 -1.51 -10.02 -13.13
CA ILE A 242 -0.59 -9.59 -14.18
C ILE A 242 0.06 -8.25 -13.81
N SER A 243 -0.71 -7.30 -13.26
CA SER A 243 -0.16 -6.02 -12.82
C SER A 243 0.85 -6.16 -11.68
N HIS A 244 0.61 -7.05 -10.71
CA HIS A 244 1.53 -7.32 -9.61
C HIS A 244 2.78 -8.07 -10.09
N ALA A 245 2.62 -9.05 -10.97
CA ALA A 245 3.74 -9.77 -11.57
C ALA A 245 4.64 -8.81 -12.38
N GLY A 246 4.04 -7.96 -13.23
CA GLY A 246 4.75 -6.93 -13.99
C GLY A 246 5.47 -5.93 -13.08
N TYR A 247 4.84 -5.49 -12.00
CA TYR A 247 5.47 -4.60 -11.01
C TYR A 247 6.67 -5.26 -10.31
N LEU A 248 6.54 -6.51 -9.85
CA LEU A 248 7.65 -7.21 -9.19
C LEU A 248 8.79 -7.51 -10.17
N ALA A 249 8.47 -7.87 -11.41
CA ALA A 249 9.46 -8.08 -12.47
C ALA A 249 10.20 -6.78 -12.81
N TYR A 250 9.47 -5.67 -12.97
CA TYR A 250 10.06 -4.35 -13.14
C TYR A 250 10.97 -4.01 -11.96
N LYS A 251 10.49 -4.18 -10.73
CA LYS A 251 11.30 -3.92 -9.51
C LYS A 251 12.55 -4.80 -9.42
N ALA A 252 12.51 -6.03 -9.90
CA ALA A 252 13.66 -6.93 -9.91
C ALA A 252 14.70 -6.55 -10.98
N ALA A 253 14.27 -5.95 -12.09
CA ALA A 253 15.17 -5.53 -13.17
C ALA A 253 16.20 -4.49 -12.67
N PRO A 254 17.43 -4.48 -13.21
CA PRO A 254 18.41 -3.44 -12.89
C PRO A 254 18.02 -2.11 -13.55
N HIS A 255 18.00 -1.00 -12.80
CA HIS A 255 17.76 0.33 -13.37
C HIS A 255 19.08 1.10 -13.43
N GLY A 256 19.95 0.66 -14.34
CA GLY A 256 21.22 1.32 -14.64
C GLY A 256 22.37 0.97 -13.67
N ASP A 257 23.59 1.12 -14.19
CA ASP A 257 24.83 1.09 -13.44
C ASP A 257 25.43 2.50 -13.48
N SER A 258 25.78 3.06 -12.32
CA SER A 258 26.55 4.30 -12.24
C SER A 258 28.03 4.13 -12.69
N SER A 259 28.33 3.14 -13.55
CA SER A 259 29.70 2.76 -13.94
C SER A 259 29.90 2.54 -15.45
N SER A 260 29.19 3.28 -16.31
CA SER A 260 29.41 3.29 -17.76
C SER A 260 28.87 4.63 -18.28
N THR A 261 29.63 5.64 -18.67
CA THR A 261 30.92 5.70 -19.39
C THR A 261 31.58 7.06 -19.08
N ALA A 262 32.77 7.07 -18.47
CA ALA A 262 33.66 8.22 -18.61
C ALA A 262 34.25 8.16 -20.03
N PRO A 263 34.23 9.24 -20.84
CA PRO A 263 34.95 9.24 -22.10
C PRO A 263 36.44 9.12 -21.79
N SER A 264 37.09 8.13 -22.40
CA SER A 264 38.54 7.97 -22.37
C SER A 264 39.17 9.27 -22.88
N ALA A 265 39.67 10.10 -21.97
CA ALA A 265 40.50 11.24 -22.30
C ALA A 265 41.83 10.68 -22.84
N ASN A 266 41.90 10.52 -24.16
CA ASN A 266 43.12 10.18 -24.86
C ASN A 266 44.02 11.43 -24.84
N ASN A 267 44.77 11.59 -23.76
CA ASN A 267 45.84 12.56 -23.66
C ASN A 267 47.02 12.08 -24.51
N ASN A 268 47.16 12.61 -25.72
CA ASN A 268 48.44 12.59 -26.44
C ASN A 268 48.72 13.97 -27.05
N THR A 269 49.41 14.79 -26.26
CA THR A 269 50.29 15.90 -26.69
C THR A 269 51.61 15.60 -25.94
N THR A 270 52.82 15.59 -26.52
CA THR A 270 53.47 16.51 -27.46
C THR A 270 54.77 15.93 -28.06
N SER A 271 55.05 16.30 -29.33
CA SER A 271 56.32 16.69 -29.98
C SER A 271 57.66 15.97 -29.71
N SER A 272 58.35 15.59 -30.79
CA SER A 272 59.67 16.16 -31.17
C SER A 272 60.07 15.72 -32.58
N GLY A 273 60.57 16.66 -33.39
CA GLY A 273 61.06 16.42 -34.74
C GLY A 273 62.44 15.76 -34.80
N ALA A 274 62.71 15.15 -35.95
CA ALA A 274 64.04 14.91 -36.48
C ALA A 274 63.94 14.95 -38.01
N GLY A 275 64.53 15.97 -38.60
CA GLY A 275 64.71 16.23 -40.02
C GLY A 275 65.84 17.25 -40.15
#